data_AF-A0A914QBS3-F1
#
_entry.id   AF-A0A914QBS3-F1
#
_cell.length_a   1.000
_cell.length_b   1.000
_cell.length_c   1.000
_cell.angle_alpha   90.00
_cell.angle_beta   90.00
_cell.angle_gamma   90.00
#
_symmetry.space_group_name_H-M   'P 1'
#
loop_
_entity.id
_entity.type
_entity.pdbx_description
1 polymer ?
#
loop_
_entity_poly.entity_id
_entity_poly.type
_entity_poly.pdbx_seq_one_letter_code
_entity_poly.pdbx_strand_id
1 'polypeptide(L)'
;MSVSQTDCANVAYVCSVVSNRAAHMVAAGIASLLKRMKKPYVTVGVDGSVYRFHPTFPAALDQKIDDLLDENVEFQLMLSEDGSGRGAALVAAVATRMKLESQAHVLKLQMDKMNAS
;
A
#
# COMPACT_ATOMS: atom_id res chain seq x y z
N MET A 1 -17.30 -42.38 -0.36
CA MET A 1 -16.04 -41.88 -0.94
C MET A 1 -15.35 -41.08 0.15
N SER A 2 -14.24 -41.58 0.73
CA SER A 2 -13.51 -40.90 1.80
C SER A 2 -12.29 -40.17 1.22
N VAL A 3 -12.05 -38.95 1.67
CA VAL A 3 -10.85 -38.17 1.28
C VAL A 3 -9.60 -38.87 1.80
N SER A 4 -8.62 -39.12 0.92
CA SER A 4 -7.36 -39.75 1.30
C SER A 4 -6.35 -38.71 1.82
N GLN A 5 -5.34 -39.16 2.57
CA GLN A 5 -4.24 -38.27 3.01
C GLN A 5 -3.50 -37.66 1.82
N THR A 6 -3.37 -38.41 0.72
CA THR A 6 -2.75 -37.94 -0.53
C THR A 6 -3.53 -36.79 -1.14
N ASP A 7 -4.86 -36.84 -1.13
CA ASP A 7 -5.71 -35.76 -1.63
C ASP A 7 -5.49 -34.48 -0.81
N CYS A 8 -5.47 -34.59 0.52
CA CYS A 8 -5.19 -33.47 1.41
C CYS A 8 -3.79 -32.87 1.15
N ALA A 9 -2.78 -33.71 0.98
CA ALA A 9 -1.41 -33.27 0.71
C ALA A 9 -1.30 -32.54 -0.64
N ASN A 10 -1.96 -33.05 -1.68
CA ASN A 10 -1.98 -32.43 -2.99
C ASN A 10 -2.66 -31.06 -2.96
N VAL A 11 -3.81 -30.94 -2.28
CA VAL A 11 -4.50 -29.65 -2.13
C VAL A 11 -3.64 -28.66 -1.36
N ALA A 12 -3.02 -29.09 -0.25
CA ALA A 12 -2.13 -28.23 0.53
C ALA A 12 -0.93 -27.74 -0.30
N TYR A 13 -0.34 -28.62 -1.11
CA TYR A 13 0.75 -28.25 -2.03
C TYR A 13 0.30 -27.22 -3.07
N VAL A 14 -0.84 -27.45 -3.72
CA VAL A 14 -1.39 -26.49 -4.71
C VAL A 14 -1.64 -25.14 -4.06
N CYS A 15 -2.27 -25.09 -2.88
CA CYS A 15 -2.49 -23.86 -2.14
C CYS A 15 -1.17 -23.13 -1.83
N SER A 16 -0.15 -23.87 -1.37
CA SER A 16 1.18 -23.30 -1.10
C SER A 16 1.81 -22.67 -2.34
N VAL A 17 1.77 -23.37 -3.47
CA VAL A 17 2.32 -22.87 -4.75
C VAL A 17 1.56 -21.63 -5.23
N VAL A 18 0.24 -21.64 -5.16
CA VAL A 18 -0.60 -20.50 -5.58
C VAL A 18 -0.34 -19.27 -4.71
N SER A 19 -0.29 -19.45 -3.39
CA SER A 19 -0.04 -18.36 -2.44
C SER A 19 1.37 -17.78 -2.58
N ASN A 20 2.40 -18.62 -2.72
CA ASN A 20 3.77 -18.16 -2.95
C ASN A 20 3.91 -17.39 -4.27
N ARG A 21 3.29 -17.88 -5.35
CA ARG A 21 3.28 -17.17 -6.64
C ARG A 21 2.64 -15.79 -6.51
N ALA A 22 1.49 -15.72 -5.83
CA ALA A 22 0.81 -14.45 -5.61
C ALA A 22 1.66 -13.48 -4.78
N ALA A 23 2.30 -13.94 -3.71
CA ALA A 23 3.23 -13.15 -2.91
C ALA A 23 4.40 -12.62 -3.76
N HIS A 24 5.02 -13.46 -4.58
CA HIS A 24 6.14 -13.05 -5.44
C HIS A 24 5.76 -12.01 -6.49
N MET A 25 4.56 -12.12 -7.08
CA MET A 25 4.08 -11.13 -8.05
C MET A 25 3.84 -9.77 -7.39
N VAL A 26 3.25 -9.75 -6.19
CA VAL A 26 3.05 -8.52 -5.41
C VAL A 26 4.41 -7.93 -4.98
N ALA A 27 5.34 -8.77 -4.53
CA ALA A 27 6.69 -8.38 -4.16
C ALA A 27 7.40 -7.64 -5.30
N ALA A 28 7.33 -8.17 -6.53
CA ALA A 28 7.92 -7.53 -7.70
C ALA A 28 7.35 -6.14 -7.97
N GLY A 29 6.03 -5.96 -7.79
CA GLY A 29 5.38 -4.66 -7.90
C GLY A 29 5.86 -3.66 -6.84
N ILE A 30 5.93 -4.10 -5.58
CA ILE A 30 6.40 -3.27 -4.46
C ILE A 30 7.87 -2.90 -4.66
N ALA A 31 8.75 -3.88 -4.91
CA ALA A 31 10.18 -3.67 -5.13
C ALA A 31 10.45 -2.69 -6.30
N SER A 32 9.68 -2.80 -7.39
CA SER A 32 9.77 -1.85 -8.52
C SER A 32 9.45 -0.41 -8.10
N LEU A 33 8.40 -0.21 -7.28
CA LEU A 33 8.06 1.11 -6.76
C LEU A 33 9.12 1.65 -5.80
N LEU A 34 9.62 0.81 -4.89
CA LEU A 34 10.67 1.16 -3.93
C LEU A 34 11.95 1.62 -4.66
N LYS A 35 12.41 0.85 -5.65
CA LYS A 35 13.56 1.21 -6.50
C LYS A 35 13.35 2.53 -7.23
N ARG A 36 12.13 2.79 -7.72
CA ARG A 36 11.80 4.05 -8.40
C ARG A 36 11.78 5.25 -7.46
N MET A 37 11.33 5.07 -6.21
CA MET A 37 11.23 6.14 -5.22
C MET A 37 12.59 6.64 -4.73
N LYS A 38 13.62 5.79 -4.73
CA LYS A 38 14.99 6.12 -4.28
C LYS A 38 15.03 6.80 -2.91
N LYS A 39 14.21 6.29 -1.98
CA LYS A 39 14.21 6.73 -0.58
C LYS A 39 14.97 5.71 0.26
N PRO A 40 15.72 6.14 1.28
CA PRO A 40 16.47 5.22 2.13
C PRO A 40 15.55 4.31 2.95
N TYR A 41 14.35 4.78 3.30
CA TYR A 41 13.37 4.04 4.07
C TYR A 41 11.94 4.31 3.59
N VAL A 42 11.14 3.25 3.44
CA VAL A 42 9.73 3.36 3.03
C VAL A 42 8.82 2.42 3.83
N THR A 43 7.78 3.00 4.45
CA THR A 43 6.64 2.21 4.97
C THR A 43 5.64 1.94 3.84
N VAL A 44 5.36 0.67 3.59
CA VAL A 44 4.33 0.23 2.64
C VAL A 44 3.08 -0.15 3.42
N GLY A 45 2.00 0.63 3.25
CA GLY A 45 0.70 0.29 3.82
C GLY A 45 0.06 -0.88 3.07
N VAL A 46 -0.33 -1.93 3.80
CA VAL A 46 -0.96 -3.14 3.25
C VAL A 46 -2.32 -3.35 3.89
N ASP A 47 -3.31 -3.72 3.09
CA ASP A 47 -4.63 -4.12 3.57
C ASP A 47 -5.15 -5.32 2.74
N GLY A 48 -6.09 -6.07 3.32
CA GLY A 48 -6.71 -7.24 2.69
C GLY A 48 -6.59 -8.52 3.50
N SER A 49 -7.58 -9.40 3.36
CA SER A 49 -7.70 -10.65 4.13
C SER A 49 -6.56 -11.64 3.88
N VAL A 50 -6.01 -11.69 2.67
CA VAL A 50 -4.89 -12.59 2.34
C VAL A 50 -3.66 -12.22 3.16
N TYR A 51 -3.28 -10.95 3.19
CA TYR A 51 -2.15 -10.52 4.02
C TYR A 51 -2.45 -10.66 5.53
N ARG A 52 -3.69 -10.37 5.96
CA ARG A 52 -4.08 -10.45 7.38
C ARG A 52 -4.15 -11.86 7.95
N PHE A 53 -4.67 -12.82 7.19
CA PHE A 53 -5.10 -14.11 7.74
C PHE A 53 -4.42 -15.32 7.09
N HIS A 54 -3.76 -15.17 5.93
CA HIS A 54 -3.08 -16.31 5.32
C HIS A 54 -1.80 -16.63 6.11
N PRO A 55 -1.60 -17.90 6.53
CA PRO A 55 -0.58 -18.27 7.51
C PRO A 55 0.86 -17.96 7.08
N THR A 56 1.14 -17.99 5.78
CA THR A 56 2.51 -17.82 5.24
C THR A 56 2.68 -16.63 4.30
N PHE A 57 1.60 -15.92 3.96
CA PHE A 57 1.66 -14.91 2.89
C PHE A 57 2.51 -13.69 3.27
N PRO A 58 2.39 -13.11 4.48
CA PRO A 58 3.23 -11.98 4.87
C PRO A 58 4.72 -12.30 4.81
N ALA A 59 5.13 -13.45 5.37
CA ALA A 59 6.53 -13.87 5.37
C ALA A 59 7.07 -14.11 3.94
N ALA A 60 6.30 -14.79 3.09
CA ALA A 60 6.70 -15.02 1.70
C ALA A 60 6.80 -13.71 0.89
N LEU A 61 5.92 -12.75 1.17
CA LEU A 61 5.95 -11.43 0.54
C LEU A 61 7.17 -10.64 0.98
N ASP A 62 7.40 -10.53 2.28
CA ASP A 62 8.51 -9.78 2.89
C ASP A 62 9.87 -10.30 2.40
N GLN A 63 10.09 -11.60 2.56
CA GLN A 63 11.28 -12.30 2.06
C GLN A 63 11.52 -12.03 0.56
N LYS A 64 10.44 -12.05 -0.25
CA LYS A 64 10.61 -11.85 -1.69
C LYS A 64 10.88 -10.41 -2.09
N ILE A 65 10.44 -9.44 -1.29
CA ILE A 65 10.80 -8.04 -1.50
C ILE A 65 12.29 -7.86 -1.17
N ASP A 66 12.76 -8.41 -0.04
CA ASP A 66 14.18 -8.39 0.33
C ASP A 66 15.09 -8.98 -0.75
N ASP A 67 14.74 -10.16 -1.29
CA ASP A 67 15.45 -10.80 -2.41
C ASP A 67 15.60 -9.89 -3.65
N LEU A 68 14.66 -8.95 -3.84
CA LEU A 68 14.56 -8.11 -5.02
C LEU A 68 15.14 -6.71 -4.81
N LEU A 69 15.38 -6.27 -3.57
CA LEU A 69 15.89 -4.95 -3.26
C LEU A 69 17.42 -4.92 -3.21
N ASP A 70 17.98 -3.73 -3.43
CA ASP A 70 19.41 -3.48 -3.25
C ASP A 70 19.65 -3.07 -1.78
N GLU A 71 20.84 -3.33 -1.23
CA GLU A 71 21.19 -3.14 0.20
C GLU A 71 20.97 -1.70 0.74
N ASN A 72 20.78 -0.71 -0.14
CA ASN A 72 20.64 0.70 0.23
C ASN A 72 19.18 1.18 0.43
N VAL A 73 18.20 0.28 0.30
CA VAL A 73 16.77 0.61 0.43
C VAL A 73 16.13 -0.27 1.49
N GLU A 74 15.76 0.34 2.62
CA GLU A 74 15.00 -0.32 3.68
C GLU A 74 13.50 -0.12 3.48
N PHE A 75 12.70 -1.10 3.92
CA PHE A 75 11.25 -0.98 3.93
C PHE A 75 10.64 -1.68 5.15
N GLN A 76 9.36 -1.40 5.39
CA GLN A 76 8.53 -2.22 6.27
C GLN A 76 7.11 -2.33 5.70
N LEU A 77 6.49 -3.48 5.86
CA LEU A 77 5.08 -3.67 5.57
C LEU A 77 4.24 -3.38 6.82
N MET A 78 3.28 -2.46 6.71
CA MET A 78 2.42 -2.06 7.83
C MET A 78 0.96 -2.33 7.51
N LEU A 79 0.30 -3.11 8.35
CA LEU A 79 -1.14 -3.38 8.20
C LEU A 79 -1.95 -2.11 8.47
N SER A 80 -2.78 -1.71 7.51
CA SER A 80 -3.71 -0.58 7.66
C SER A 80 -5.07 -1.07 8.14
N GLU A 81 -5.53 -0.58 9.30
CA GLU A 81 -6.83 -0.98 9.88
C GLU A 81 -8.04 -0.46 9.09
N ASP A 82 -8.02 0.82 8.70
CA ASP A 82 -9.08 1.51 7.97
C ASP A 82 -8.49 2.53 6.98
N GLY A 83 -7.88 2.03 5.91
CA GLY A 83 -7.27 2.88 4.88
C GLY A 83 -8.31 3.66 4.07
N SER A 84 -9.48 3.06 3.82
CA SER A 84 -10.53 3.67 2.99
C SER A 84 -11.26 4.79 3.72
N GLY A 85 -11.65 4.59 4.98
CA GLY A 85 -12.39 5.59 5.75
C GLY A 85 -11.51 6.78 6.12
N ARG A 86 -10.41 6.53 6.84
CA ARG A 86 -9.48 7.59 7.28
C ARG A 86 -8.81 8.29 6.09
N GLY A 87 -8.44 7.55 5.06
CA GLY A 87 -7.85 8.12 3.84
C GLY A 87 -8.81 9.06 3.11
N ALA A 88 -10.07 8.63 2.91
CA ALA A 88 -11.07 9.47 2.26
C ALA A 88 -11.37 10.74 3.07
N ALA A 89 -11.50 10.62 4.39
CA ALA A 89 -11.73 11.77 5.27
C ALA A 89 -10.56 12.79 5.21
N LEU A 90 -9.31 12.30 5.22
CA LEU A 90 -8.13 13.14 5.11
C LEU A 90 -8.10 13.88 3.77
N VAL A 91 -8.34 13.17 2.66
CA VAL A 91 -8.38 13.78 1.32
C VAL A 91 -9.48 14.85 1.23
N ALA A 92 -10.68 14.58 1.76
CA ALA A 92 -11.78 15.53 1.79
C ALA A 92 -11.44 16.79 2.60
N ALA A 93 -10.79 16.63 3.76
CA ALA A 93 -10.32 17.74 4.58
C ALA A 93 -9.28 18.60 3.85
N VAL A 94 -8.29 17.97 3.20
CA VAL A 94 -7.26 18.68 2.42
C VAL A 94 -7.87 19.42 1.23
N ALA A 95 -8.75 18.78 0.47
CA ALA A 95 -9.44 19.42 -0.66
C ALA A 95 -10.28 20.62 -0.22
N THR A 96 -10.98 20.50 0.91
CA THR A 96 -11.76 21.59 1.50
C THR A 96 -10.86 22.76 1.90
N ARG A 97 -9.73 22.49 2.56
CA ARG A 97 -8.75 23.52 2.92
C ARG A 97 -8.21 24.25 1.70
N MET A 98 -7.77 23.52 0.67
CA MET A 98 -7.23 24.11 -0.57
C MET A 98 -8.25 25.00 -1.28
N LYS A 99 -9.54 24.63 -1.27
CA LYS A 99 -10.62 25.45 -1.82
C LYS A 99 -10.78 26.76 -1.06
N LEU A 100 -10.77 26.72 0.27
CA LEU A 100 -10.89 27.92 1.10
C LEU A 100 -9.68 28.85 0.94
N GLU A 101 -8.46 28.30 0.92
CA GLU A 101 -7.23 29.06 0.68
C GLU A 101 -7.25 29.76 -0.69
N SER A 102 -7.71 29.06 -1.74
CA SER A 102 -7.84 29.63 -3.08
C SER A 102 -8.87 30.76 -3.13
N GLN A 103 -10.01 30.61 -2.45
CA GLN A 103 -11.05 31.66 -2.37
C GLN A 103 -10.57 32.89 -1.60
N ALA A 104 -9.90 32.69 -0.46
CA ALA A 104 -9.33 33.78 0.32
C ALA A 104 -8.27 34.56 -0.47
N HIS A 105 -7.47 33.86 -1.29
CA HIS A 105 -6.49 34.50 -2.17
C HIS A 105 -7.17 35.39 -3.24
N VAL A 106 -8.23 34.91 -3.87
CA VAL A 106 -9.00 35.70 -4.85
C VAL A 106 -9.65 36.93 -4.21
N LEU A 107 -10.23 36.78 -3.02
CA LEU A 107 -10.83 37.90 -2.28
C LEU A 107 -9.80 38.98 -1.93
N LYS A 108 -8.61 38.59 -1.48
CA LYS A 108 -7.52 39.56 -1.23
C LYS A 108 -7.15 40.34 -2.48
N LEU A 109 -6.97 39.66 -3.61
CA LEU A 109 -6.67 40.33 -4.90
C LEU A 109 -7.77 41.31 -5.33
N GLN A 110 -9.04 40.98 -5.05
CA GLN A 110 -10.16 41.89 -5.33
C GLN A 110 -10.14 43.11 -4.40
N MET A 111 -9.86 42.92 -3.11
CA MET A 111 -9.75 44.01 -2.14
C MET A 111 -8.57 44.94 -2.48
N ASP A 112 -7.42 44.38 -2.84
CA ASP A 112 -6.24 45.15 -3.24
C ASP A 112 -6.52 45.99 -4.49
N LYS A 113 -7.28 45.45 -5.46
CA LYS A 113 -7.73 46.21 -6.65
C LYS A 113 -8.70 47.33 -6.31
N MET A 114 -9.63 47.10 -5.38
CA MET A 114 -10.56 48.14 -4.93
C MET A 114 -9.85 49.26 -4.17
N ASN A 115 -8.85 48.93 -3.35
CA ASN A 115 -8.09 49.91 -2.57
C ASN A 115 -7.08 50.71 -3.42
N ALA A 116 -6.78 50.26 -4.63
CA ALA A 116 -5.88 50.93 -5.58
C ALA A 116 -6.60 51.83 -6.60
N SER A 117 -7.94 51.90 -6.56
CA SER A 117 -8.78 52.80 -7.37
C SER A 117 -9.29 53.96 -6.52
#